data_AF-A0A453FBC7-F1
#
_entry.id   AF-A0A453FBC7-F1
#
_cell.length_a   1.000
_cell.length_b   1.000
_cell.length_c   1.000
_cell.angle_alpha   90.00
_cell.angle_beta   90.00
_cell.angle_gamma   90.00
#
_symmetry.space_group_name_H-M   'P 1'
#
loop_
_entity.id
_entity.type
_entity.pdbx_description
1 polymer ?
#
loop_
_entity_poly.entity_id
_entity_poly.type
_entity_poly.pdbx_seq_one_letter_code
_entity_poly.pdbx_strand_id
1 'polypeptide(L)'
;MHVLYQLQCVNVADAPESSISTSEHYEKFFISLAKLLIDVLPASDKSFSKLLCDAPCLPESLFRFLEGLCMSQGNNQQTKDSEGDRVTQGLGTVWSLILGRPPLRQACLDIVLKCAIHSQDEVRGKAVRLVAKKLYDLTYASEKVEQFATDSLLAIANKHGVSTDVNFTTSKESTSEV
;
A
#
# COMPACT_ATOMS: atom_id res chain seq x y z
N MET A 1 -2.55 3.83 23.15
CA MET A 1 -2.74 2.40 22.80
C MET A 1 -3.79 1.69 23.68
N HIS A 2 -3.82 1.91 25.00
CA HIS A 2 -4.78 1.23 25.88
C HIS A 2 -6.26 1.40 25.49
N VAL A 3 -6.69 2.58 25.05
CA VAL A 3 -8.08 2.83 24.62
C VAL A 3 -8.46 2.01 23.37
N LEU A 4 -7.57 1.92 22.38
CA LEU A 4 -7.80 1.10 21.17
C LEU A 4 -7.91 -0.39 21.52
N TYR A 5 -7.06 -0.85 22.44
CA TYR A 5 -7.09 -2.21 22.93
C TYR A 5 -8.38 -2.52 23.70
N GLN A 6 -8.83 -1.61 24.55
CA GLN A 6 -10.10 -1.76 25.28
C GLN A 6 -11.31 -1.80 24.35
N LEU A 7 -11.37 -0.93 23.34
CA LEU A 7 -12.44 -0.95 22.33
C LEU A 7 -12.46 -2.28 21.56
N GLN A 8 -11.28 -2.79 21.18
CA GLN A 8 -11.18 -4.10 20.53
C GLN A 8 -11.58 -5.25 21.46
N CYS A 9 -11.20 -5.21 22.73
CA CYS A 9 -11.59 -6.24 23.71
C CYS A 9 -13.10 -6.26 23.96
N VAL A 10 -13.75 -5.09 24.05
CA VAL A 10 -15.22 -5.00 24.17
C VAL A 10 -15.89 -5.56 22.91
N ASN A 11 -15.33 -5.31 21.73
CA ASN A 11 -15.82 -5.89 20.48
C ASN A 11 -15.71 -7.43 20.41
N VAL A 12 -14.70 -8.03 21.05
CA VAL A 12 -14.49 -9.50 21.05
C VAL A 12 -15.30 -10.20 22.14
N ALA A 13 -15.62 -9.52 23.25
CA ALA A 13 -16.34 -10.12 24.37
C ALA A 13 -17.88 -10.15 24.21
N ASP A 14 -18.46 -9.29 23.36
CA ASP A 14 -19.90 -9.20 23.13
C ASP A 14 -20.33 -9.82 21.77
N ALA A 15 -20.95 -11.01 21.78
CA ALA A 15 -21.81 -11.47 20.70
C ALA A 15 -22.92 -12.39 21.26
N PRO A 16 -24.23 -12.15 20.99
CA PRO A 16 -24.71 -12.03 19.60
C PRO A 16 -25.67 -10.87 19.23
N GLU A 17 -26.00 -9.89 20.08
CA GLU A 17 -27.06 -8.88 19.72
C GLU A 17 -26.56 -7.41 19.57
N SER A 18 -25.31 -7.08 19.95
CA SER A 18 -24.78 -5.67 19.99
C SER A 18 -23.46 -5.46 19.22
N SER A 19 -22.92 -6.50 18.57
CA SER A 19 -21.57 -6.53 17.97
C SER A 19 -21.35 -5.58 16.79
N ILE A 20 -22.41 -5.16 16.10
CA ILE A 20 -22.31 -4.23 14.96
C ILE A 20 -21.91 -2.82 15.46
N SER A 21 -22.38 -2.42 16.65
CA SER A 21 -22.18 -1.07 17.16
C SER A 21 -20.72 -0.81 17.52
N THR A 22 -20.05 -1.69 18.24
CA THR A 22 -18.72 -1.43 18.82
C THR A 22 -17.59 -1.42 17.79
N SER A 23 -17.66 -2.29 16.77
CA SER A 23 -16.72 -2.30 15.63
C SER A 23 -16.76 -0.97 14.85
N GLU A 24 -17.95 -0.40 14.61
CA GLU A 24 -18.07 0.89 13.92
C GLU A 24 -17.47 2.05 14.72
N HIS A 25 -17.63 2.05 16.05
CA HIS A 25 -17.06 3.08 16.92
C HIS A 25 -15.53 3.01 16.91
N TYR A 26 -14.95 1.80 16.95
CA TYR A 26 -13.51 1.61 16.79
C TYR A 26 -13.03 2.18 15.46
N GLU A 27 -13.66 1.80 14.35
CA GLU A 27 -13.28 2.25 13.02
C GLU A 27 -13.37 3.78 12.89
N LYS A 28 -14.50 4.38 13.27
CA LYS A 28 -14.69 5.84 13.22
C LYS A 28 -13.65 6.57 14.07
N PHE A 29 -13.39 6.10 15.29
CA PHE A 29 -12.38 6.69 16.18
C PHE A 29 -10.97 6.56 15.59
N PHE A 30 -10.60 5.36 15.14
CA PHE A 30 -9.26 5.09 14.61
C PHE A 30 -8.98 5.94 13.36
N ILE A 31 -9.93 6.02 12.43
CA ILE A 31 -9.80 6.84 11.23
C ILE A 31 -9.73 8.33 11.57
N SER A 32 -10.52 8.80 12.54
CA SER A 32 -10.49 10.20 12.98
C SER A 32 -9.13 10.54 13.61
N LEU A 33 -8.59 9.65 14.44
CA LEU A 33 -7.26 9.81 15.04
C LEU A 33 -6.15 9.79 13.97
N ALA A 34 -6.23 8.85 13.03
CA ALA A 34 -5.29 8.73 11.91
C ALA A 34 -5.23 10.03 11.07
N LYS A 35 -6.41 10.59 10.73
CA LYS A 35 -6.52 11.87 10.02
C LYS A 35 -5.95 13.03 10.82
N LEU A 36 -6.32 13.14 12.09
CA LEU A 36 -5.82 14.19 12.99
C LEU A 36 -4.29 14.19 13.07
N LEU A 37 -3.66 13.02 13.15
CA LEU A 37 -2.19 12.93 13.15
C LEU A 37 -1.57 13.43 11.86
N ILE A 38 -2.17 13.13 10.70
CA ILE A 38 -1.69 13.64 9.41
C ILE A 38 -1.86 15.15 9.33
N ASP A 39 -2.98 15.69 9.81
CA ASP A 39 -3.30 17.12 9.74
C ASP A 39 -2.43 17.97 10.68
N VAL A 40 -2.12 17.46 11.88
CA VAL A 40 -1.39 18.21 12.92
C VAL A 40 0.12 18.04 12.83
N LEU A 41 0.60 16.87 12.40
CA LEU A 41 2.04 16.56 12.42
C LEU A 41 2.69 16.77 11.06
N PRO A 42 3.99 17.18 11.02
CA PRO A 42 4.73 17.29 9.78
C PRO A 42 4.94 15.91 9.14
N ALA A 43 5.16 15.87 7.82
CA ALA A 43 5.29 14.61 7.08
C ALA A 43 6.50 13.76 7.50
N SER A 44 7.51 14.37 8.12
CA SER A 44 8.69 13.68 8.67
C SER A 44 8.40 12.95 9.98
N ASP A 45 7.27 13.23 10.64
CA ASP A 45 6.91 12.62 11.91
C ASP A 45 6.50 11.15 11.73
N LYS A 46 7.01 10.28 12.61
CA LYS A 46 6.82 8.83 12.54
C LYS A 46 5.63 8.34 13.37
N SER A 47 4.96 9.20 14.11
CA SER A 47 3.86 8.84 15.02
C SER A 47 2.69 8.22 14.28
N PHE A 48 2.37 8.71 13.07
CA PHE A 48 1.36 8.10 12.22
C PHE A 48 1.72 6.65 11.87
N SER A 49 2.92 6.41 11.34
CA SER A 49 3.38 5.06 11.01
C SER A 49 3.43 4.16 12.25
N LYS A 50 3.87 4.70 13.40
CA LYS A 50 3.94 3.96 14.66
C LYS A 50 2.56 3.56 15.18
N LEU A 51 1.58 4.48 15.15
CA LEU A 51 0.20 4.18 15.52
C LEU A 51 -0.33 2.97 14.73
N LEU A 52 -0.11 2.98 13.41
CA LEU A 52 -0.56 1.92 12.51
C LEU A 52 0.18 0.60 12.75
N CYS A 53 1.47 0.65 13.09
CA CYS A 53 2.24 -0.54 13.42
C CYS A 53 1.88 -1.12 14.80
N ASP A 54 1.41 -0.31 15.74
CA ASP A 54 1.11 -0.74 17.11
C ASP A 54 -0.38 -1.10 17.33
N ALA A 55 -1.28 -0.70 16.42
CA ALA A 55 -2.73 -0.86 16.59
C ALA A 55 -3.19 -2.32 16.65
N PRO A 56 -4.10 -2.72 17.55
CA PRO A 56 -4.52 -4.13 17.66
C PRO A 56 -5.11 -4.68 16.35
N CYS A 57 -5.89 -3.87 15.64
CA CYS A 57 -6.45 -4.17 14.33
C CYS A 57 -6.45 -2.91 13.46
N LEU A 58 -6.35 -3.07 12.14
CA LEU A 58 -6.46 -1.95 11.20
C LEU A 58 -7.78 -2.11 10.44
N PRO A 59 -8.67 -1.10 10.47
CA PRO A 59 -9.94 -1.18 9.74
C PRO A 59 -9.71 -1.07 8.23
N GLU A 60 -10.59 -1.67 7.43
CA GLU A 60 -10.44 -1.70 5.97
C GLU A 60 -10.45 -0.30 5.34
N SER A 61 -11.25 0.61 5.89
CA SER A 61 -11.29 2.02 5.46
C SER A 61 -9.94 2.74 5.61
N LEU A 62 -9.04 2.24 6.46
CA LEU A 62 -7.70 2.79 6.61
C LEU A 62 -6.87 2.55 5.36
N PHE A 63 -7.01 1.41 4.68
CA PHE A 63 -6.24 1.16 3.46
C PHE A 63 -6.65 2.10 2.34
N ARG A 64 -7.94 2.43 2.23
CA ARG A 64 -8.43 3.49 1.34
C ARG A 64 -7.88 4.86 1.72
N PHE A 65 -7.79 5.18 3.01
CA PHE A 65 -7.16 6.41 3.48
C PHE A 65 -5.65 6.46 3.17
N LEU A 66 -4.93 5.36 3.41
CA LEU A 66 -3.50 5.23 3.12
C LEU A 66 -3.21 5.32 1.62
N GLU A 67 -4.05 4.70 0.80
CA GLU A 67 -3.99 4.81 -0.66
C GLU A 67 -4.14 6.28 -1.08
N GLY A 68 -5.16 6.96 -0.56
CA GLY A 68 -5.35 8.39 -0.79
C GLY A 68 -4.16 9.25 -0.33
N LEU A 69 -3.53 8.90 0.79
CA LEU A 69 -2.32 9.58 1.28
C LEU A 69 -1.11 9.35 0.35
N CYS A 70 -0.92 8.13 -0.15
CA CYS A 70 0.16 7.80 -1.08
C CYS A 70 -0.02 8.43 -2.46
N MET A 71 -1.27 8.74 -2.84
CA MET A 71 -1.63 9.36 -4.12
C MET A 71 -2.01 10.85 -3.96
N SER A 72 -1.88 11.39 -2.74
CA SER A 72 -2.27 12.76 -2.43
C SER A 72 -1.43 13.72 -3.26
N GLN A 73 -2.10 14.50 -4.10
CA GLN A 73 -1.45 15.61 -4.77
C GLN A 73 -1.15 16.67 -3.71
N GLY A 74 0.09 17.16 -3.69
CA GLY A 74 0.40 18.41 -3.02
C GLY A 74 -0.48 19.48 -3.66
N ASN A 75 -1.61 19.80 -3.03
CA ASN A 75 -2.41 20.92 -3.47
C ASN A 75 -1.54 22.16 -3.26
N ASN A 76 -1.11 22.78 -4.37
CA ASN A 76 -0.32 24.02 -4.45
C ASN A 76 -0.97 25.25 -3.75
N GLN A 77 -2.00 25.04 -2.93
CA GLN A 77 -2.75 26.05 -2.18
C GLN A 77 -2.70 25.86 -0.66
N GLN A 78 -2.09 24.80 -0.12
CA GLN A 78 -1.83 24.71 1.31
C GLN A 78 -0.53 25.44 1.67
N THR A 79 -0.69 26.72 2.02
CA THR A 79 0.19 27.52 2.90
C THR A 79 1.51 26.86 3.31
N LYS A 80 2.56 27.18 2.53
CA LYS A 80 4.02 27.35 2.77
C LYS A 80 4.75 26.77 4.00
N ASP A 81 4.09 26.36 5.07
CA ASP A 81 4.73 25.95 6.34
C ASP A 81 4.38 24.51 6.79
N SER A 82 3.45 23.81 6.13
CA SER A 82 3.05 22.42 6.46
C SER A 82 3.45 21.37 5.40
N GLU A 83 4.17 21.80 4.36
CA GLU A 83 4.32 21.10 3.08
C GLU A 83 5.42 20.03 3.11
N GLY A 84 5.30 19.08 4.03
CA GLY A 84 6.10 17.86 3.99
C GLY A 84 5.58 16.92 2.89
N ASP A 85 6.48 16.14 2.30
CA ASP A 85 6.19 15.15 1.26
C ASP A 85 5.27 14.02 1.77
N ARG A 86 3.95 14.27 1.75
CA ARG A 86 2.91 13.34 2.24
C ARG A 86 2.89 12.02 1.47
N VAL A 87 3.26 12.05 0.19
CA VAL A 87 3.42 10.84 -0.61
C VAL A 87 4.51 9.95 -0.02
N THR A 88 5.68 10.52 0.32
CA THR A 88 6.76 9.78 0.97
C THR A 88 6.41 9.33 2.37
N GLN A 89 5.66 10.14 3.14
CA GLN A 89 5.13 9.72 4.45
C GLN A 89 4.20 8.51 4.31
N GLY A 90 3.27 8.54 3.35
CA GLY A 90 2.36 7.45 3.04
C GLY A 90 3.12 6.19 2.62
N LEU A 91 3.98 6.29 1.61
CA LEU A 91 4.79 5.17 1.13
C LEU A 91 5.72 4.59 2.21
N GLY A 92 6.31 5.45 3.05
CA GLY A 92 7.13 5.03 4.20
C GLY A 92 6.32 4.30 5.27
N THR A 93 5.06 4.71 5.48
CA THR A 93 4.13 4.02 6.39
C THR A 93 3.74 2.66 5.85
N VAL A 94 3.38 2.58 4.56
CA VAL A 94 3.05 1.31 3.90
C VAL A 94 4.24 0.34 3.92
N TRP A 95 5.46 0.84 3.70
CA TRP A 95 6.68 0.05 3.87
C TRP A 95 6.83 -0.50 5.29
N SER A 96 6.58 0.33 6.31
CA SER A 96 6.67 -0.10 7.71
C SER A 96 5.64 -1.19 8.04
N LEU A 97 4.44 -1.10 7.46
CA LEU A 97 3.41 -2.14 7.58
C LEU A 97 3.80 -3.44 6.87
N ILE A 98 4.42 -3.38 5.68
CA ILE A 98 4.93 -4.57 4.98
C ILE A 98 5.93 -5.33 5.86
N LEU A 99 6.83 -4.61 6.53
CA LEU A 99 7.81 -5.22 7.43
C LEU A 99 7.17 -5.74 8.71
N GLY A 100 6.34 -4.94 9.36
CA GLY A 100 5.82 -5.19 10.71
C GLY A 100 4.58 -6.07 10.78
N ARG A 101 3.83 -6.25 9.69
CA ARG A 101 2.53 -6.94 9.71
C ARG A 101 2.37 -7.93 8.55
N PRO A 102 2.84 -9.20 8.71
CA PRO A 102 2.71 -10.23 7.70
C PRO A 102 1.31 -10.38 7.07
N PRO A 103 0.20 -10.35 7.84
CA PRO A 103 -1.14 -10.50 7.26
C PRO A 103 -1.55 -9.37 6.30
N LEU A 104 -0.94 -8.19 6.41
CA LEU A 104 -1.32 -7.00 5.64
C LEU A 104 -0.41 -6.75 4.44
N ARG A 105 0.67 -7.54 4.30
CA ARG A 105 1.68 -7.35 3.24
C ARG A 105 1.07 -7.28 1.86
N GLN A 106 0.11 -8.14 1.57
CA GLN A 106 -0.53 -8.20 0.26
C GLN A 106 -1.21 -6.88 -0.09
N ALA A 107 -2.13 -6.41 0.77
CA ALA A 107 -2.85 -5.15 0.59
C ALA A 107 -1.89 -3.94 0.52
N CYS A 108 -0.86 -3.93 1.36
CA CYS A 108 0.15 -2.88 1.34
C CYS A 108 0.99 -2.89 0.04
N LEU A 109 1.37 -4.06 -0.46
CA LEU A 109 2.06 -4.20 -1.75
C LEU A 109 1.19 -3.70 -2.90
N ASP A 110 -0.12 -3.99 -2.89
CA ASP A 110 -1.05 -3.53 -3.92
C ASP A 110 -1.12 -1.99 -3.98
N ILE A 111 -1.14 -1.32 -2.83
CA ILE A 111 -1.10 0.15 -2.76
C ILE A 111 0.18 0.69 -3.41
N VAL A 112 1.36 0.15 -3.06
CA VAL A 112 2.64 0.62 -3.63
C VAL A 112 2.70 0.40 -5.13
N LEU A 113 2.28 -0.78 -5.61
CA LEU A 113 2.28 -1.13 -7.03
C LEU A 113 1.33 -0.24 -7.84
N LYS A 114 0.14 0.07 -7.29
CA LYS A 114 -0.78 1.03 -7.92
C LYS A 114 -0.19 2.44 -7.98
N CYS A 115 0.58 2.86 -6.96
CA CYS A 115 1.33 4.12 -7.01
C CYS A 115 2.44 4.11 -8.08
N ALA A 116 3.05 2.94 -8.37
CA ALA A 116 4.14 2.80 -9.34
C ALA A 116 3.69 2.90 -10.81
N ILE A 117 2.38 2.90 -11.08
CA ILE A 117 1.80 3.18 -12.41
C ILE A 117 0.94 4.45 -12.41
N HIS A 118 1.06 5.27 -11.37
CA HIS A 118 0.27 6.49 -11.24
C HIS A 118 0.60 7.49 -12.35
N SER A 119 -0.40 8.27 -12.80
CA SER A 119 -0.24 9.24 -13.90
C SER A 119 0.75 10.35 -13.57
N GLN A 120 0.86 10.73 -12.30
CA GLN A 120 1.79 11.76 -11.82
C GLN A 120 3.19 11.21 -11.57
N ASP A 121 4.18 11.84 -12.21
CA ASP A 121 5.59 11.44 -12.18
C ASP A 121 6.20 11.45 -10.80
N GLU A 122 5.82 12.41 -9.94
CA GLU A 122 6.34 12.49 -8.58
C GLU A 122 5.92 11.30 -7.72
N VAL A 123 4.63 10.93 -7.76
CA VAL A 123 4.08 9.76 -7.05
C VAL A 123 4.72 8.50 -7.61
N ARG A 124 4.71 8.37 -8.94
CA ARG A 124 5.23 7.22 -9.66
C ARG A 124 6.72 6.99 -9.37
N GLY A 125 7.53 8.03 -9.46
CA GLY A 125 8.97 7.96 -9.23
C GLY A 125 9.33 7.57 -7.80
N LYS A 126 8.60 8.06 -6.79
CA LYS A 126 8.80 7.66 -5.38
C LYS A 126 8.42 6.20 -5.16
N ALA A 127 7.29 5.75 -5.71
CA ALA A 127 6.83 4.37 -5.60
C ALA A 127 7.77 3.40 -6.33
N VAL A 128 8.16 3.68 -7.57
CA VAL A 128 9.13 2.88 -8.34
C VAL A 128 10.45 2.78 -7.60
N ARG A 129 10.94 3.88 -7.01
CA ARG A 129 12.15 3.86 -6.19
C ARG A 129 12.00 2.94 -4.97
N LEU A 130 10.86 2.97 -4.29
CA LEU A 130 10.57 2.08 -3.17
C LEU A 130 10.56 0.61 -3.62
N VAL A 131 9.91 0.31 -4.74
CA VAL A 131 9.85 -1.04 -5.32
C VAL A 131 11.27 -1.54 -5.64
N ALA A 132 12.01 -0.80 -6.45
CA ALA A 132 13.31 -1.21 -6.96
C ALA A 132 14.39 -1.29 -5.87
N LYS A 133 14.36 -0.41 -4.86
CA LYS A 133 15.40 -0.37 -3.81
C LYS A 133 15.11 -1.19 -2.58
N LYS A 134 13.85 -1.59 -2.35
CA LYS A 134 13.46 -2.23 -1.09
C LYS A 134 12.55 -3.44 -1.26
N LEU A 135 11.57 -3.37 -2.16
CA LEU A 135 10.61 -4.48 -2.31
C LEU A 135 11.18 -5.63 -3.14
N TYR A 136 11.93 -5.33 -4.19
CA TYR A 136 12.45 -6.36 -5.10
C TYR A 136 13.46 -7.30 -4.43
N ASP A 137 14.21 -6.79 -3.44
CA ASP A 137 15.15 -7.59 -2.65
C ASP A 137 14.46 -8.54 -1.66
N LEU A 138 13.14 -8.42 -1.47
CA LEU A 138 12.37 -9.30 -0.59
C LEU A 138 11.83 -10.49 -1.38
N THR A 139 12.23 -11.69 -0.97
CA THR A 139 11.85 -12.96 -1.63
C THR A 139 10.34 -13.16 -1.76
N TYR A 140 9.54 -12.68 -0.80
CA TYR A 140 8.09 -12.82 -0.84
C TYR A 140 7.38 -11.73 -1.65
N ALA A 141 8.09 -10.70 -2.10
CA ALA A 141 7.52 -9.58 -2.84
C ALA A 141 7.98 -9.54 -4.30
N SER A 142 9.15 -10.08 -4.63
CA SER A 142 9.70 -10.08 -6.00
C SER A 142 8.75 -10.70 -7.01
N GLU A 143 8.22 -11.90 -6.76
CA GLU A 143 7.27 -12.59 -7.65
C GLU A 143 6.04 -11.74 -7.93
N LYS A 144 5.47 -11.11 -6.90
CA LYS A 144 4.29 -10.25 -7.04
C LYS A 144 4.61 -8.98 -7.83
N VAL A 145 5.79 -8.39 -7.64
CA VAL A 145 6.25 -7.23 -8.39
C VAL A 145 6.40 -7.58 -9.87
N GLU A 146 7.00 -8.73 -10.18
CA GLU A 146 7.19 -9.22 -11.56
C GLU A 146 5.86 -9.51 -12.25
N GLN A 147 4.94 -10.18 -11.54
CA GLN A 147 3.61 -10.46 -12.06
C GLN A 147 2.86 -9.16 -12.38
N PHE A 148 2.86 -8.21 -11.44
CA PHE A 148 2.22 -6.90 -11.65
C PHE A 148 2.82 -6.12 -12.82
N ALA A 149 4.15 -6.14 -12.96
CA ALA A 149 4.82 -5.48 -14.08
C ALA A 149 4.44 -6.12 -15.43
N THR A 150 4.41 -7.46 -15.49
CA THR A 150 4.01 -8.21 -16.67
C THR A 150 2.57 -7.89 -17.06
N ASP A 151 1.63 -7.96 -16.11
CA ASP A 151 0.22 -7.66 -16.34
C ASP A 151 0.01 -6.22 -16.81
N SER A 152 0.74 -5.28 -16.22
CA SER A 152 0.69 -3.87 -16.60
C SER A 152 1.18 -3.64 -18.04
N LEU A 153 2.29 -4.28 -18.43
CA LEU A 153 2.83 -4.19 -19.79
C LEU A 153 1.89 -4.83 -20.82
N LEU A 154 1.33 -6.02 -20.51
CA LEU A 154 0.35 -6.69 -21.36
C LEU A 154 -0.91 -5.85 -21.54
N ALA A 155 -1.40 -5.21 -20.47
CA ALA A 155 -2.55 -4.30 -20.55
C ALA A 155 -2.29 -3.10 -21.47
N ILE A 156 -1.05 -2.57 -21.51
CA ILE A 156 -0.66 -1.48 -22.41
C ILE A 156 -0.52 -1.98 -23.86
N ALA A 157 0.12 -3.15 -24.06
CA ALA A 157 0.31 -3.76 -25.38
C ALA A 157 -1.03 -4.07 -26.06
N ASN A 158 -1.98 -4.65 -25.31
CA ASN A 158 -3.32 -4.95 -25.78
C ASN A 158 -4.12 -3.69 -26.12
N LYS A 159 -3.95 -2.59 -25.37
CA LYS A 159 -4.57 -1.30 -25.69
C LYS A 159 -4.04 -0.65 -26.96
N HIS A 160 -2.78 -0.91 -27.31
CA HIS A 160 -2.13 -0.36 -28.50
C HIS A 160 -2.21 -1.28 -29.73
N GLY A 161 -2.92 -2.42 -29.65
CA GLY A 161 -3.06 -3.33 -30.79
C GLY A 161 -1.74 -3.93 -31.27
N VAL A 162 -0.75 -4.08 -30.39
CA VAL A 162 0.49 -4.78 -30.75
C VAL A 162 0.16 -6.27 -30.78
N SER A 163 -0.06 -6.83 -31.98
CA SER A 163 0.00 -8.28 -32.20
C SER A 163 1.40 -8.75 -31.84
N THR A 164 1.57 -9.26 -30.62
CA THR A 164 2.74 -10.05 -30.26
C THR A 164 2.57 -11.47 -30.79
N ASP A 165 2.93 -11.69 -32.05
CA ASP A 165 3.31 -13.01 -32.55
C ASP A 165 4.69 -13.36 -31.96
N VAL A 166 4.73 -13.70 -30.66
CA VAL A 166 5.93 -14.29 -30.05
C VAL A 166 5.82 -15.80 -30.23
N ASN A 167 6.21 -16.27 -31.40
CA ASN A 167 6.49 -17.68 -31.63
C ASN A 167 7.70 -18.09 -30.75
N PHE A 168 7.42 -18.75 -29.63
CA PHE A 168 8.40 -19.60 -28.97
C PHE A 168 8.63 -20.85 -29.84
N THR A 169 9.46 -20.75 -30.87
CA THR A 169 10.05 -21.94 -31.49
C THR A 169 11.15 -22.46 -30.58
N THR A 170 10.78 -23.34 -29.67
CA THR A 170 11.68 -24.33 -29.07
C THR A 170 12.36 -25.11 -30.19
N SER A 171 13.59 -24.72 -30.55
CA SER A 171 14.49 -25.60 -31.30
C SER A 171 15.03 -26.64 -30.33
N LYS A 172 14.35 -27.79 -30.26
CA LYS A 172 14.97 -29.04 -29.85
C LYS A 172 15.71 -29.57 -31.07
N GLU A 173 17.01 -29.32 -31.13
CA GLU A 173 17.89 -30.02 -32.05
C GLU A 173 18.16 -31.42 -31.47
N SER A 174 17.43 -32.40 -32.02
CA SER A 174 17.72 -33.82 -31.88
C SER A 174 18.76 -34.21 -32.92
N THR A 175 19.99 -34.49 -32.49
CA THR A 175 20.98 -35.22 -33.30
C THR A 175 21.02 -36.67 -32.81
N SER A 176 20.40 -37.54 -33.60
CA SER A 176 20.55 -39.00 -33.54
C SER A 176 21.58 -39.44 -34.58
N GLU A 177 22.62 -40.10 -34.08
CA GLU A 177 23.34 -41.28 -34.62
C GLU A 177 23.86 -41.29 -36.08
N VAL A 178 25.19 -41.45 -36.19
CA VAL A 178 25.84 -42.53 -36.97
C VAL A 178 26.97 -43.12 -36.14
#